data_AF-A0A3A3GG16-F1
#
_entry.id   AF-A0A3A3GG16-F1
#
_cell.length_a   1.000
_cell.length_b   1.000
_cell.length_c   1.000
_cell.angle_alpha   90.00
_cell.angle_beta   90.00
_cell.angle_gamma   90.00
#
_symmetry.space_group_name_H-M   'P 1'
#
loop_
_entity.id
_entity.type
_entity.pdbx_description
1 polymer ?
#
loop_
_entity_poly.entity_id
_entity_poly.type
_entity_poly.pdbx_seq_one_letter_code
_entity_poly.pdbx_strand_id
1 'polypeptide(L)'
;MMIRLNEYRYKEEYTYHLLQSLKNGEAEVFRKDFQELHPSDRAHFFLELSESGRCRVYSVLSPGEFGELYAELTSGMQTRCMQELNRPPAAQMLNKSG
;
A
#
# COMPACT_ATOMS: atom_id res chain seq x y z
N MET A 1 10.36 5.72 16.69
CA MET A 1 11.57 5.52 15.85
C MET A 1 11.07 4.93 14.55
N MET A 2 11.35 5.56 13.40
CA MET A 2 10.89 5.07 12.09
C MET A 2 11.87 4.03 11.55
N ILE A 3 11.36 2.93 11.00
CA ILE A 3 12.15 1.85 10.43
C ILE A 3 12.57 2.25 9.01
N ARG A 4 13.88 2.18 8.70
CA ARG A 4 14.42 2.28 7.34
C ARG A 4 14.80 0.89 6.84
N LEU A 5 14.17 0.44 5.75
CA LEU A 5 14.32 -0.93 5.27
C LEU A 5 15.73 -1.22 4.72
N ASN A 6 16.40 -0.22 4.14
CA ASN A 6 17.77 -0.40 3.62
C ASN A 6 18.85 -0.50 4.73
N GLU A 7 18.51 -0.17 5.98
CA GLU A 7 19.39 -0.31 7.15
C GLU A 7 19.03 -1.56 7.98
N TYR A 8 17.96 -2.27 7.60
CA TYR A 8 17.45 -3.44 8.31
C TYR A 8 17.82 -4.73 7.59
N ARG A 9 18.40 -5.69 8.33
CA ARG A 9 18.76 -7.03 7.84
C ARG A 9 17.56 -7.87 7.36
N TYR A 10 16.33 -7.41 7.62
CA TYR A 10 15.08 -8.17 7.46
C TYR A 10 14.07 -7.53 6.50
N LYS A 11 14.53 -6.68 5.56
CA LYS A 11 13.64 -6.00 4.57
C LYS A 11 12.66 -6.96 3.90
N GLU A 12 13.14 -8.11 3.44
CA GLU A 12 12.32 -9.11 2.75
C GLU A 12 11.27 -9.73 3.67
N GLU A 13 11.62 -10.04 4.92
CA GLU A 13 10.70 -10.60 5.91
C GLU A 13 9.61 -9.59 6.30
N TYR A 14 9.97 -8.32 6.46
CA TYR A 14 9.02 -7.26 6.79
C TYR A 14 8.07 -6.98 5.63
N THR A 15 8.59 -6.89 4.41
CA THR A 15 7.76 -6.78 3.19
C THR A 15 6.84 -7.98 3.05
N TYR A 16 7.33 -9.19 3.33
CA TYR A 16 6.50 -10.39 3.32
C TYR A 16 5.37 -10.31 4.36
N HIS A 17 5.68 -9.86 5.59
CA HIS A 17 4.68 -9.68 6.64
C HIS A 17 3.57 -8.69 6.22
N LEU A 18 3.94 -7.53 5.68
CA LEU A 18 2.99 -6.55 5.14
C LEU A 18 2.13 -7.12 4.00
N LEU A 19 2.72 -7.92 3.12
CA LEU A 19 1.97 -8.58 2.05
C LEU A 19 0.99 -9.62 2.59
N GLN A 20 1.36 -10.36 3.64
CA GLN A 20 0.46 -11.33 4.28
C GLN A 20 -0.72 -10.63 4.96
N SER A 21 -0.47 -9.58 5.76
CA SER A 21 -1.55 -8.84 6.43
C SER A 21 -2.52 -8.21 5.42
N LEU A 22 -2.00 -7.65 4.32
CA LEU A 22 -2.83 -7.12 3.23
C LEU A 22 -3.64 -8.21 2.51
N LYS A 23 -3.10 -9.43 2.36
CA LYS A 23 -3.79 -10.57 1.74
C LYS A 23 -4.87 -11.16 2.66
N ASN A 24 -4.59 -11.24 3.95
CA ASN A 24 -5.50 -11.81 4.96
C ASN A 24 -6.62 -10.83 5.37
N GLY A 25 -6.57 -9.58 4.90
CA GLY A 25 -7.56 -8.55 5.26
C GLY A 25 -7.36 -7.99 6.67
N GLU A 26 -6.16 -8.12 7.23
CA GLU A 26 -5.79 -7.64 8.56
C GLU A 26 -5.49 -6.13 8.50
N ALA A 27 -6.51 -5.33 8.18
CA ALA A 27 -6.38 -3.91 7.86
C ALA A 27 -5.68 -3.09 8.95
N GLU A 28 -6.02 -3.31 10.22
CA GLU A 28 -5.42 -2.58 11.35
C GLU A 28 -3.95 -2.94 11.56
N VAL A 29 -3.60 -4.22 11.41
CA VAL A 29 -2.21 -4.70 11.53
C VAL A 29 -1.38 -4.12 10.39
N PHE A 30 -1.86 -4.27 9.14
CA PHE A 30 -1.22 -3.67 7.99
C PHE A 30 -1.02 -2.17 8.16
N ARG A 31 -2.07 -1.42 8.55
CA ARG A 31 -1.97 0.03 8.71
C ARG A 31 -0.91 0.40 9.73
N LYS A 32 -0.93 -0.22 10.91
CA LYS A 32 0.05 0.05 11.97
C LYS A 32 1.47 -0.19 11.47
N ASP A 33 1.75 -1.39 10.95
CA ASP A 33 3.10 -1.79 10.56
C ASP A 33 3.59 -1.01 9.33
N PHE A 34 2.67 -0.65 8.42
CA PHE A 34 2.98 0.20 7.28
C PHE A 34 3.37 1.62 7.71
N GLN A 35 2.73 2.18 8.76
CA GLN A 35 3.06 3.50 9.29
C GLN A 35 4.40 3.55 10.04
N GLU A 36 4.93 2.41 10.49
CA GLU A 36 6.26 2.35 11.11
C GLU A 36 7.40 2.51 10.09
N LEU A 37 7.12 2.31 8.80
CA LEU A 37 8.08 2.50 7.72
C LEU A 37 8.35 3.98 7.45
N HIS A 38 9.61 4.29 7.11
CA HIS A 38 9.98 5.61 6.58
C HIS A 38 9.15 5.93 5.32
N PRO A 39 8.75 7.21 5.08
CA PRO A 39 7.95 7.61 3.92
C PRO A 39 8.45 7.08 2.56
N SER A 40 9.76 7.12 2.32
CA SER A 40 10.36 6.57 1.11
C SER A 40 10.16 5.06 0.94
N ASP A 41 10.17 4.31 2.04
CA ASP A 41 10.00 2.86 2.04
C ASP A 41 8.51 2.49 1.88
N ARG A 42 7.60 3.28 2.46
CA ARG A 42 6.15 3.21 2.19
C ARG A 42 5.87 3.39 0.69
N ALA A 43 6.47 4.42 0.08
CA ALA A 43 6.36 4.69 -1.36
C ALA A 43 6.93 3.54 -2.20
N HIS A 44 8.13 3.06 -1.87
CA HIS A 44 8.75 1.96 -2.59
C HIS A 44 7.92 0.67 -2.52
N PHE A 45 7.46 0.27 -1.34
CA PHE A 45 6.57 -0.87 -1.16
C PHE A 45 5.30 -0.73 -2.01
N PHE A 46 4.65 0.43 -1.97
CA PHE A 46 3.43 0.70 -2.73
C PHE A 46 3.64 0.61 -4.25
N LEU A 47 4.80 1.06 -4.74
CA LEU A 47 5.17 1.00 -6.16
C LEU A 47 5.36 -0.44 -6.66
N GLU A 48 5.76 -1.36 -5.79
CA GLU A 48 5.96 -2.78 -6.12
C GLU A 48 4.65 -3.58 -6.16
N LEU A 49 3.56 -3.04 -5.62
CA LEU A 49 2.27 -3.73 -5.60
C LEU A 49 1.64 -3.83 -7.00
N SER A 50 0.83 -4.87 -7.20
CA SER A 50 -0.13 -4.92 -8.31
C SER A 50 -1.25 -3.88 -8.12
N GLU A 51 -2.04 -3.62 -9.15
CA GLU A 51 -3.26 -2.77 -9.03
C GLU A 51 -4.21 -3.28 -7.95
N SER A 52 -4.43 -4.60 -7.88
CA SER A 52 -5.25 -5.20 -6.82
C SER A 52 -4.66 -5.01 -5.42
N GLY A 53 -3.33 -5.03 -5.28
CA GLY A 53 -2.65 -4.70 -4.03
C GLY A 53 -2.84 -3.24 -3.64
N ARG A 54 -2.62 -2.32 -4.58
CA ARG A 54 -2.85 -0.88 -4.36
C ARG A 54 -4.30 -0.57 -4.00
N CYS A 55 -5.28 -1.21 -4.65
CA CYS A 55 -6.69 -1.08 -4.29
C CYS A 55 -6.97 -1.46 -2.83
N ARG A 56 -6.31 -2.49 -2.31
CA ARG A 56 -6.42 -2.84 -0.89
C ARG A 56 -5.81 -1.77 0.00
N VAL A 57 -4.65 -1.23 -0.36
CA VAL A 57 -4.04 -0.11 0.37
C VAL A 57 -4.99 1.10 0.40
N TYR A 58 -5.62 1.47 -0.71
CA TYR A 58 -6.62 2.56 -0.75
C TYR A 58 -7.80 2.32 0.21
N SER A 59 -8.20 1.05 0.41
CA SER A 59 -9.29 0.71 1.34
C SER A 59 -8.88 0.68 2.81
N VAL A 60 -7.58 0.62 3.11
CA VAL A 60 -7.05 0.45 4.48
C VAL A 60 -6.55 1.77 5.07
N LEU A 61 -5.94 2.63 4.25
CA LEU A 61 -5.45 3.93 4.68
C LEU A 61 -6.57 4.97 4.72
N SER A 62 -6.54 5.84 5.71
CA SER A 62 -7.38 7.04 5.70
C SER A 62 -6.92 8.02 4.61
N PRO A 63 -7.78 8.97 4.17
CA PRO A 63 -7.39 9.96 3.17
C PRO A 63 -6.15 10.78 3.54
N GLY A 64 -5.95 11.09 4.83
CA GLY A 64 -4.77 11.82 5.31
C GLY A 64 -3.49 11.01 5.18
N GLU A 65 -3.52 9.75 5.64
CA GLU A 65 -2.39 8.83 5.54
C GLU A 65 -2.01 8.52 4.08
N PHE A 66 -3.02 8.33 3.22
CA PHE A 66 -2.78 8.17 1.80
C PHE A 66 -2.23 9.45 1.17
N GLY A 67 -2.68 10.63 1.61
CA GLY A 67 -2.16 11.92 1.14
C GLY A 67 -0.67 12.09 1.38
N GLU A 68 -0.17 11.66 2.55
CA GLU A 68 1.27 11.64 2.85
C GLU A 68 2.03 10.72 1.90
N LEU A 69 1.54 9.49 1.69
CA LEU A 69 2.13 8.54 0.74
C LEU A 69 2.11 9.12 -0.68
N TYR A 70 1.00 9.70 -1.09
CA TYR A 70 0.78 10.24 -2.43
C TYR A 70 1.75 11.38 -2.76
N ALA A 71 2.08 12.22 -1.78
CA ALA A 71 3.05 13.31 -1.94
C ALA A 71 4.47 12.81 -2.28
N GLU A 72 4.83 11.60 -1.84
CA GLU A 72 6.13 10.97 -2.12
C GLU A 72 6.18 10.24 -3.48
N LEU A 73 5.03 10.05 -4.14
CA LEU A 73 4.95 9.34 -5.42
C LEU A 73 5.39 10.24 -6.59
N THR A 74 5.94 9.60 -7.63
CA THR A 74 6.23 10.29 -8.89
C THR A 74 4.95 10.75 -9.58
N SER A 75 5.02 11.81 -10.39
CA SER A 75 3.87 12.37 -11.12
C SER A 75 3.13 11.34 -11.99
N GLY A 76 3.88 10.41 -12.60
CA GLY A 76 3.31 9.31 -13.37
C GLY A 76 2.48 8.35 -12.50
N MET A 77 2.97 8.02 -11.30
CA MET A 77 2.24 7.16 -10.38
C MET A 77 1.06 7.88 -9.73
N GLN A 78 1.19 9.16 -9.38
CA GLN A 78 0.09 9.99 -8.91
C GLN A 78 -1.09 10.01 -9.91
N THR A 79 -0.77 10.23 -11.19
CA THR A 79 -1.76 10.17 -12.27
C THR A 79 -2.44 8.80 -12.33
N ARG A 80 -1.67 7.71 -12.21
CA ARG A 80 -2.21 6.35 -12.18
C ARG A 80 -3.12 6.10 -10.98
N CYS A 81 -2.74 6.56 -9.78
CA CYS A 81 -3.56 6.42 -8.57
C CYS A 81 -4.91 7.12 -8.76
N MET A 82 -4.92 8.33 -9.33
CA MET A 82 -6.16 9.03 -9.65
C MET A 82 -7.02 8.27 -10.65
N GLN A 83 -6.43 7.63 -11.66
CA GLN A 83 -7.18 6.78 -12.60
C GLN A 83 -7.75 5.54 -11.91
N GLU A 84 -6.99 4.89 -11.04
CA GLU A 84 -7.42 3.71 -10.28
C GLU A 84 -8.54 4.04 -9.30
N LEU A 85 -8.47 5.19 -8.59
CA LEU A 85 -9.51 5.66 -7.67
C LEU A 85 -10.80 6.08 -8.38
N ASN A 86 -10.70 6.58 -9.61
CA ASN A 86 -11.86 6.96 -10.44
C ASN A 86 -12.51 5.77 -11.17
N ARG A 87 -11.88 4.59 -11.17
CA ARG A 87 -12.52 3.37 -11.67
C ARG A 87 -13.55 2.88 -10.63
N PRO A 88 -14.69 2.31 -11.08
CA PRO A 88 -15.66 1.72 -10.16
C PRO A 88 -14.96 0.74 -9.21
N PRO A 89 -15.31 0.73 -7.90
CA PRO A 89 -14.58 -0.06 -6.91
C PRO A 89 -14.47 -1.51 -7.36
N ALA A 90 -13.24 -2.06 -7.27
CA ALA A 90 -12.88 -3.44 -7.60
C ALA A 90 -13.70 -4.51 -6.84
N ALA A 91 -14.62 -4.11 -5.96
CA ALA A 91 -15.71 -4.96 -5.48
C ALA A 91 -16.51 -5.61 -6.64
N GLN A 92 -16.62 -4.97 -7.81
CA GLN A 92 -17.19 -5.61 -9.02
C GLN A 92 -16.21 -6.55 -9.75
N MET A 93 -14.89 -6.40 -9.57
CA MET A 93 -13.88 -7.21 -10.25
C MET A 93 -13.59 -8.52 -9.50
N LEU A 94 -13.74 -8.53 -8.18
CA LEU A 94 -13.57 -9.72 -7.34
C LEU A 94 -14.78 -10.67 -7.38
N ASN A 95 -15.94 -10.21 -7.88
CA ASN A 95 -17.18 -10.99 -7.91
C ASN A 95 -17.40 -11.79 -9.22
N LYS A 96 -16.36 -11.94 -10.07
CA LYS A 96 -16.38 -12.79 -11.28
C LYS A 96 -15.43 -13.98 -11.18
N SER A 97 -15.34 -14.58 -10.01
CA SER A 97 -14.72 -15.90 -9.83
C SER A 97 -15.55 -16.68 -8.80
N GLY A 98 -16.76 -17.03 -9.23
CA GLY A 98 -17.65 -18.00 -8.61
C GLY A 98 -18.22 -18.89 -9.71
#